data_AF-A7NLZ5-F1
#
_entry.id   AF-A7NLZ5-F1
#
_cell.length_a   1.000
_cell.length_b   1.000
_cell.length_c   1.000
_cell.angle_alpha   90.00
_cell.angle_beta   90.00
_cell.angle_gamma   90.00
#
_symmetry.space_group_name_H-M   'P 1'
#
loop_
_entity.id
_entity.type
_entity.pdbx_description
1 polymer ?
#
loop_
_entity_poly.entity_id
_entity_poly.type
_entity_poly.pdbx_seq_one_letter_code
_entity_poly.pdbx_strand_id
1 'polypeptide(L)' 'MALDAVTRNLEIIGEAARQIPEPLRERYPLIPWRRVVGLRNIVIHQYFAVDPNIIWTIATQQLPELKPLLQTMLRDLE' A
#
# COMPACT_ATOMS: atom_id res chain seq x y z
N MET A 1 0.88 17.43 -10.59
CA MET A 1 2.15 17.47 -9.82
C MET A 1 2.07 16.76 -8.48
N ALA A 2 1.28 17.24 -7.49
CA ALA A 2 1.19 16.55 -6.19
C ALA A 2 0.45 15.21 -6.25
N LEU A 3 -0.70 15.17 -6.94
CA LEU A 3 -1.48 13.95 -7.13
C LEU A 3 -0.64 12.85 -7.81
N ASP A 4 0.01 13.18 -8.93
CA ASP A 4 0.85 12.23 -9.68
C ASP A 4 1.99 11.65 -8.82
N ALA A 5 2.62 12.49 -7.98
CA ALA A 5 3.67 12.05 -7.08
C ALA A 5 3.15 11.11 -5.98
N VAL A 6 2.01 11.42 -5.37
CA VAL A 6 1.36 10.55 -4.36
C VAL A 6 0.96 9.23 -5.01
N THR A 7 0.33 9.29 -6.17
CA THR A 7 -0.07 8.12 -6.97
C THR A 7 1.13 7.23 -7.29
N ARG A 8 2.26 7.81 -7.74
CA ARG A 8 3.50 7.08 -7.98
C ARG A 8 4.04 6.41 -6.72
N ASN A 9 3.98 7.07 -5.57
CA ASN A 9 4.40 6.48 -4.29
C ASN A 9 3.50 5.30 -3.89
N LEU A 10 2.18 5.36 -4.14
CA LEU A 10 1.27 4.24 -3.89
C LEU A 10 1.60 3.03 -4.77
N GLU A 11 2.00 3.23 -6.03
CA GLU A 11 2.51 2.15 -6.88
C GLU A 11 3.74 1.49 -6.29
N ILE A 12 4.73 2.29 -5.85
CA ILE A 12 5.97 1.81 -5.26
C ILE A 12 5.69 0.98 -4.01
N ILE A 13 4.77 1.43 -3.14
CA ILE A 13 4.34 0.69 -1.95
C ILE A 13 3.74 -0.68 -2.35
N GLY A 14 2.86 -0.70 -3.35
CA GLY A 14 2.26 -1.95 -3.82
C GLY A 14 3.28 -2.93 -4.42
N GLU A 15 4.25 -2.42 -5.17
CA GLU A 15 5.36 -3.21 -5.71
C GLU A 15 6.25 -3.78 -4.60
N ALA A 16 6.62 -2.95 -3.61
CA ALA A 16 7.41 -3.38 -2.45
C ALA A 16 6.68 -4.45 -1.64
N ALA A 17 5.37 -4.30 -1.42
CA ALA A 17 4.56 -5.29 -0.70
C ALA A 17 4.53 -6.66 -1.41
N ARG A 18 4.66 -6.69 -2.75
CA ARG A 18 4.71 -7.95 -3.52
C ARG A 18 6.01 -8.72 -3.30
N GLN A 19 7.10 -8.01 -3.02
CA GLN A 19 8.41 -8.62 -2.77
C GLN A 19 8.51 -9.28 -1.39
N ILE A 20 7.55 -9.04 -0.50
CA ILE A 20 7.52 -9.66 0.82
C ILE A 20 7.16 -11.15 0.67
N PRO A 21 7.99 -12.09 1.18
CA PRO A 21 7.74 -13.52 1.06
C PRO A 21 6.37 -13.93 1.61
N GLU A 22 5.73 -14.91 0.97
CA GLU A 22 4.42 -15.42 1.39
C GLU A 22 4.38 -15.91 2.85
N PRO A 23 5.37 -16.67 3.35
CA PRO A 23 5.37 -17.11 4.75
C PRO A 23 5.38 -15.92 5.74
N LEU A 24 6.02 -14.81 5.34
CA LEU A 24 6.07 -13.61 6.16
C LEU A 24 4.74 -12.86 6.13
N ARG A 25 4.08 -12.82 4.97
CA ARG A 25 2.73 -12.25 4.82
C ARG A 25 1.70 -13.03 5.64
N GLU A 26 1.80 -14.36 5.65
CA GLU A 26 0.95 -15.25 6.45
C GLU A 26 1.13 -15.06 7.96
N ARG A 27 2.35 -14.76 8.42
CA ARG A 27 2.64 -14.44 9.83
C ARG A 27 1.99 -13.14 10.30
N TYR A 28 1.74 -12.18 9.39
CA TYR A 28 1.12 -10.89 9.71
C TYR A 28 -0.19 -10.67 8.94
N PRO A 29 -1.26 -11.45 9.20
CA PRO A 29 -2.49 -11.43 8.41
C PRO A 29 -3.36 -10.18 8.65
N LEU A 30 -3.09 -9.43 9.72
CA LEU A 30 -3.75 -8.14 10.00
C LEU A 30 -3.38 -7.08 8.96
N ILE A 31 -2.22 -7.22 8.32
CA ILE A 31 -1.85 -6.37 7.20
C ILE A 31 -2.62 -6.88 5.96
N PRO A 32 -3.42 -6.03 5.28
CA PRO A 32 -4.21 -6.43 4.12
C PRO A 32 -3.34 -6.58 2.85
N TRP A 33 -2.37 -7.51 2.87
CA TRP A 33 -1.35 -7.69 1.82
C TRP A 33 -1.90 -7.70 0.40
N ARG A 34 -2.97 -8.46 0.15
CA ARG A 34 -3.59 -8.54 -1.17
C ARG A 34 -4.10 -7.18 -1.67
N ARG A 35 -4.64 -6.35 -0.77
CA ARG A 35 -5.10 -4.99 -1.11
C ARG A 35 -3.92 -4.07 -1.37
N VAL A 36 -2.87 -4.13 -0.54
CA VAL A 36 -1.65 -3.31 -0.71
C VAL A 36 -0.94 -3.64 -2.03
N VAL A 37 -0.74 -4.93 -2.35
CA VAL A 37 -0.17 -5.38 -3.63
C VAL A 37 -1.05 -4.96 -4.82
N GLY A 38 -2.36 -4.93 -4.60
CA GLY A 38 -3.36 -4.48 -5.59
C GLY A 38 -3.39 -2.98 -5.83
N LEU A 39 -2.69 -2.14 -5.03
CA LEU A 39 -2.68 -0.68 -5.21
C LEU A 39 -2.21 -0.27 -6.61
N ARG A 40 -1.23 -1.00 -7.17
CA ARG A 40 -0.81 -0.82 -8.57
C ARG A 40 -2.00 -0.91 -9.52
N ASN A 41 -2.90 -1.89 -9.35
CA ASN A 41 -4.01 -2.08 -10.26
C ASN A 41 -5.05 -0.95 -10.15
N ILE A 42 -5.28 -0.44 -8.93
CA ILE A 42 -6.16 0.72 -8.68
C ILE A 42 -5.60 1.97 -9.38
N VAL A 43 -4.29 2.16 -9.32
CA VAL A 43 -3.61 3.32 -9.91
C VAL A 43 -3.53 3.23 -11.44
N ILE A 44 -3.19 2.07 -12.01
CA ILE A 44 -2.94 1.95 -13.46
C ILE A 44 -4.19 1.68 -14.30
N HIS A 45 -5.23 1.01 -13.76
CA HIS A 45 -6.45 0.72 -14.54
C HIS A 45 -7.33 1.95 -14.77
N GLN A 46 -6.92 3.08 -14.22
CA GLN A 46 -7.67 4.32 -14.20
C GLN A 46 -6.74 5.51 -14.49
N TYR A 47 -5.66 5.36 -15.26
CA TYR A 47 -4.72 6.45 -15.58
C TYR A 47 -5.40 7.72 -16.19
N PHE A 48 -6.66 7.61 -16.62
CA PHE A 48 -7.55 8.72 -17.02
C PHE A 48 -8.77 8.98 -16.09
N ALA A 49 -9.02 8.14 -15.07
CA ALA A 49 -10.24 8.11 -14.26
C ALA A 49 -10.02 7.87 -12.75
N VAL A 50 -8.77 7.80 -12.27
CA VAL A 50 -8.49 7.63 -10.83
C VAL A 50 -9.12 8.80 -10.11
N ASP A 51 -10.14 8.51 -9.30
CA ASP A 51 -10.78 9.50 -8.45
C ASP A 51 -9.74 10.02 -7.42
N PRO A 52 -9.37 11.31 -7.47
CA PRO A 52 -8.43 11.89 -6.52
C PRO A 52 -8.85 11.72 -5.06
N ASN A 53 -10.16 11.59 -4.78
CA ASN A 53 -10.66 11.33 -3.43
C ASN A 53 -10.27 9.95 -2.93
N ILE A 54 -10.19 8.95 -3.82
CA ILE A 54 -9.72 7.61 -3.46
C ILE A 54 -8.24 7.68 -3.09
N ILE A 55 -7.41 8.35 -3.90
CA ILE A 55 -5.98 8.53 -3.62
C ILE A 55 -5.77 9.28 -2.31
N TRP A 56 -6.53 10.36 -2.09
CA TRP A 56 -6.50 11.11 -0.84
C TRP A 56 -6.86 10.23 0.36
N THR A 57 -7.93 9.45 0.27
CA THR A 57 -8.38 8.55 1.34
C THR A 57 -7.32 7.49 1.66
N ILE A 58 -6.74 6.86 0.64
CA ILE A 58 -5.66 5.88 0.83
C ILE A 58 -4.48 6.53 1.53
N ALA A 59 -4.03 7.69 1.05
CA ALA A 59 -2.84 8.37 1.56
C ALA A 59 -3.01 8.90 2.99
N THR A 60 -4.20 9.41 3.33
CA THR A 60 -4.42 10.15 4.59
C THR A 60 -5.12 9.34 5.68
N GLN A 61 -5.76 8.22 5.34
CA GLN A 61 -6.49 7.39 6.31
C GLN A 61 -5.93 5.98 6.36
N GLN A 62 -5.89 5.30 5.21
CA GLN A 62 -5.55 3.86 5.18
C GLN A 62 -4.04 3.59 5.40
N LEU A 63 -3.16 4.39 4.80
CA LEU A 63 -1.71 4.24 5.01
C LEU A 63 -1.29 4.51 6.46
N PRO A 64 -1.80 5.56 7.15
CA PRO A 64 -1.55 5.74 8.58
C PRO A 64 -1.97 4.55 9.45
N GLU A 65 -3.10 3.90 9.14
CA GLU A 65 -3.57 2.70 9.85
C GLU A 65 -2.64 1.49 9.64
N LEU A 66 -2.00 1.39 8.47
CA LEU A 66 -1.03 0.33 8.14
C LEU A 66 0.31 0.50 8.87
N LYS A 67 0.73 1.74 9.12
CA LYS A 67 2.05 2.06 9.71
C LYS A 67 2.35 1.32 11.02
N PRO A 68 1.48 1.29 12.05
CA PRO A 68 1.79 0.60 13.31
C PRO A 68 1.93 -0.93 13.14
N LEU A 69 1.17 -1.53 12.22
CA LEU A 69 1.29 -2.96 11.92
C LEU A 69 2.65 -3.29 11.29
N LEU A 70 3.08 -2.47 10.33
CA LEU A 70 4.40 -2.60 9.69
C LEU A 70 5.55 -2.35 10.68
N GLN A 71 5.40 -1.40 11.59
CA GLN A 71 6.40 -1.15 12.64
C GLN A 71 6.51 -2.31 13.62
N THR A 72 5.40 -2.95 13.96
CA THR A 72 5.40 -4.17 14.79
C THR A 72 6.11 -5.30 14.07
N MET A 73 5.75 -5.55 12.81
CA MET A 73 6.43 -6.54 11.97
C MET A 73 7.94 -6.30 11.86
N LEU A 74 8.38 -5.04 11.72
CA LEU A 74 9.80 -4.71 11.64
C LEU A 74 10.53 -5.03 12.95
N ARG A 75 9.94 -4.66 14.10
CA ARG A 75 10.51 -4.95 15.43
C ARG A 75 10.60 -6.45 15.72
N ASP A 76 9.65 -7.24 15.23
CA ASP A 76 9.64 -8.70 15.40
C ASP A 76 10.68 -9.42 14.53
N LEU A 77 11.32 -8.71 13.58
CA LEU A 77 12.34 -9.22 12.66
C LEU A 77 13.76 -8.72 12.98
N GLU A 78 13.88 -7.68 13.81
CA GLU A 78 15.13 -7.22 14.41
C GLU A 78 15.57 -8.14 15.56
#